data_AF-F4SX06-F1
#
_entry.id   AF-F4SX06-F1
#
_cell.length_a   1.000
_cell.length_b   1.000
_cell.length_c   1.000
_cell.angle_alpha   90.00
_cell.angle_beta   90.00
_cell.angle_gamma   90.00
#
_symmetry.space_group_name_H-M   'P 1'
#
loop_
_entity.id
_entity.type
_entity.pdbx_description
1 polymer ?
#
loop_
_entity_poly.entity_id
_entity_poly.type
_entity_poly.pdbx_seq_one_letter_code
_entity_poly.pdbx_strand_id
1 'polypeptide(L)' 'MIDPNRSYEQGSVERALTCANCGQKLHVLEVHVCERCIYECLNMVEHNEKYKQHRRIKK' A
#
# COMPACT_ATOMS: atom_id res chain seq x y z
N MET A 1 -27.06 -22.31 -4.64
CA MET A 1 -26.87 -20.86 -4.40
C MET A 1 -25.54 -20.69 -3.69
N ILE A 2 -24.63 -19.87 -4.23
CA ILE A 2 -23.40 -19.52 -3.53
C ILE A 2 -23.79 -18.47 -2.48
N ASP A 3 -23.42 -18.71 -1.22
CA ASP A 3 -23.63 -17.73 -0.15
C ASP A 3 -22.90 -16.43 -0.51
N PRO A 4 -23.62 -15.29 -0.63
CA PRO A 4 -23.00 -14.03 -1.04
C PRO A 4 -21.94 -13.52 -0.06
N ASN A 5 -22.08 -13.82 1.23
CA ASN A 5 -21.12 -13.41 2.25
C ASN A 5 -19.80 -14.15 2.08
N ARG A 6 -19.85 -15.46 1.78
CA ARG A 6 -18.65 -16.27 1.53
C ARG A 6 -17.84 -15.75 0.34
N SER A 7 -18.50 -15.34 -0.74
CA SER A 7 -17.83 -14.75 -1.91
C SER A 7 -17.19 -13.40 -1.58
N TYR A 8 -17.89 -12.58 -0.79
CA TYR A 8 -17.35 -11.29 -0.33
C TYR A 8 -16.13 -11.47 0.56
N GLU A 9 -16.20 -12.38 1.53
CA GLU A 9 -15.10 -12.70 2.45
C GLU A 9 -13.86 -13.15 1.68
N GLN A 10 -14.03 -14.08 0.74
CA GLN A 10 -12.92 -14.53 -0.11
C GLN A 10 -12.30 -13.39 -0.91
N GLY A 11 -13.13 -12.55 -1.55
CA GLY A 11 -12.64 -11.38 -2.26
C GLY A 11 -11.97 -10.34 -1.34
N SER A 12 -12.43 -10.23 -0.08
CA SER A 12 -11.83 -9.34 0.91
C SER A 12 -10.44 -9.81 1.32
N VAL A 13 -10.29 -11.11 1.59
CA VAL A 13 -9.00 -11.73 1.90
C VAL A 13 -8.04 -11.57 0.71
N GLU A 14 -8.50 -11.82 -0.51
CA GLU A 14 -7.66 -11.66 -1.70
C GLU A 14 -7.18 -10.21 -1.90
N ARG A 15 -8.06 -9.22 -1.70
CA ARG A 15 -7.68 -7.80 -1.74
C ARG A 15 -6.72 -7.42 -0.62
N ALA A 16 -6.92 -7.92 0.59
CA ALA A 16 -6.05 -7.64 1.73
C ALA A 16 -4.64 -8.21 1.54
N LEU A 17 -4.54 -9.37 0.89
CA LEU A 17 -3.30 -10.05 0.55
C LEU A 17 -2.71 -9.62 -0.81
N THR A 18 -3.12 -8.47 -1.32
CA THR A 18 -2.63 -7.94 -2.58
C THR A 18 -2.15 -6.51 -2.38
N CYS A 19 -0.97 -6.20 -2.91
CA CYS A 19 -0.42 -4.86 -2.93
C CYS A 19 -1.37 -3.95 -3.71
N ALA A 20 -1.92 -2.93 -3.05
CA ALA A 20 -2.83 -1.96 -3.63
C ALA A 20 -2.17 -1.14 -4.75
N ASN A 21 -0.84 -1.07 -4.79
CA ASN A 21 -0.12 -0.26 -5.78
C ASN A 21 0.26 -1.06 -7.04
N CYS A 22 0.66 -2.33 -6.91
CA CYS A 22 1.17 -3.11 -8.05
C CYS A 22 0.51 -4.47 -8.26
N GLY A 23 -0.46 -4.86 -7.43
CA GLY A 23 -1.18 -6.13 -7.58
C GLY A 23 -0.38 -7.38 -7.15
N GLN A 24 0.84 -7.22 -6.62
CA GLN A 24 1.62 -8.34 -6.11
C GLN A 24 0.94 -9.00 -4.91
N LYS A 25 0.88 -10.34 -4.86
CA LYS A 25 0.46 -11.08 -3.67
C LYS A 25 1.43 -10.84 -2.52
N LEU A 26 0.87 -10.47 -1.37
CA LEU A 26 1.58 -10.16 -0.14
C LEU A 26 1.63 -11.39 0.76
N HIS A 27 2.65 -11.44 1.62
CA HIS A 27 2.64 -12.37 2.73
C HIS A 27 1.50 -12.02 3.69
N VAL A 28 0.95 -12.99 4.45
CA VAL A 28 -0.17 -12.74 5.38
C VAL A 28 0.12 -11.70 6.47
N LEU A 29 1.41 -11.45 6.72
CA LEU A 29 1.87 -10.45 7.68
C LEU A 29 2.12 -9.07 7.04
N GLU A 30 2.12 -9.00 5.70
CA GLU A 30 2.26 -7.76 4.95
C GLU A 30 0.87 -7.28 4.54
N VAL A 31 0.57 -6.01 4.83
CA VAL A 31 -0.74 -5.44 4.54
C VAL A 31 -0.61 -4.24 3.60
N HIS A 32 -1.59 -4.10 2.71
CA HIS A 32 -1.83 -2.93 1.85
C HIS A 32 -0.79 -2.66 0.75
N VAL A 33 0.52 -2.59 1.03
CA VAL A 33 1.55 -2.24 0.04
C VAL A 33 2.81 -3.11 0.26
N CYS A 34 3.41 -3.60 -0.83
CA CYS A 34 4.65 -4.39 -0.75
C CYS A 34 5.88 -3.52 -0.43
N GLU A 35 6.93 -4.17 0.09
CA GLU A 35 8.21 -3.54 0.46
C GLU A 35 8.77 -2.60 -0.64
N ARG A 36 8.76 -3.05 -1.90
CA ARG A 36 9.23 -2.26 -3.04
C ARG A 36 8.44 -0.95 -3.17
N CYS A 37 7.12 -1.04 -3.21
CA CYS A 37 6.27 0.12 -3.43
C CYS A 37 6.29 1.09 -2.24
N ILE A 38 6.38 0.58 -1.00
CA ILE A 38 6.52 1.48 0.16
C ILE A 38 7.89 2.18 0.15
N TYR A 39 8.96 1.47 -0.24
CA TYR A 39 10.28 2.08 -0.37
C TYR A 39 10.30 3.16 -1.45
N GLU A 40 9.71 2.91 -2.62
CA GLU A 40 9.55 3.93 -3.67
C GLU A 40 8.78 5.16 -3.16
N CYS A 41 7.66 4.95 -2.47
CA CYS A 41 6.88 6.06 -1.89
C CYS A 41 7.68 6.87 -0.86
N LEU A 42 8.41 6.20 0.04
CA LEU A 42 9.22 6.87 1.07
C LEU A 42 10.39 7.64 0.46
N ASN A 43 11.08 7.07 -0.52
CA ASN A 43 12.16 7.77 -1.23
C ASN A 43 11.64 8.97 -2.02
N MET A 44 10.44 8.89 -2.60
CA MET A 44 9.82 10.06 -3.25
C MET A 44 9.62 11.20 -2.24
N VAL A 45 9.26 10.91 -0.98
CA VAL A 45 9.16 11.93 0.07
C VAL A 45 10.54 12.48 0.44
N GLU A 46 11.54 11.61 0.59
CA GLU A 46 12.91 12.01 0.94
C GLU A 46 13.65 12.73 -0.19
N HIS A 47 13.28 12.56 -1.45
CA HIS A 47 13.92 13.23 -2.57
C HIS A 47 13.10 14.41 -3.12
N ASN A 48 11.92 14.70 -2.56
CA ASN A 48 11.13 15.84 -2.98
C ASN A 48 11.65 17.14 -2.33
N GLU A 49 12.54 17.82 -3.05
CA GLU A 49 13.11 19.10 -2.63
C GLU A 49 12.05 20.19 -2.36
N LYS A 50 10.91 20.15 -3.05
CA LYS A 50 9.79 21.07 -2.82
C LYS A 50 9.15 20.86 -1.44
N TYR A 51 8.92 19.60 -1.04
CA TYR A 51 8.44 19.27 0.32
C TYR A 51 9.50 19.60 1.39
N LYS A 52 10.80 19.40 1.11
CA LYS A 52 11.88 19.79 2.04
C LYS A 52 11.95 21.30 2.27
N GLN A 53 11.85 22.10 1.20
CA GLN A 53 11.82 23.56 1.32
C GLN A 53 10.65 24.01 2.20
N HIS A 54 9.44 23.50 1.96
CA HIS A 54 8.27 23.81 2.78
C HIS A 54 8.46 23.42 4.27
N ARG A 55 9.13 22.29 4.56
CA ARG A 55 9.39 21.86 5.94
C ARG A 55 10.50 22.68 6.62
N ARG A 56 11.52 23.13 5.87
CA ARG A 56 12.57 24.03 6.37
C ARG A 56 12.03 25.43 6.67
N ILE A 57 11.11 25.94 5.85
CA ILE A 57 10.49 27.27 6.04
C ILE A 57 9.54 27.30 7.26
N LYS A 58 9.03 26.14 7.69
CA LYS A 58 8.14 26.02 8.86
C LYS A 58 8.84 25.75 10.20
N LYS A 59 10.17 25.62 10.22
CA LYS A 59 10.99 25.50 11.45
C LYS A 59 11.63 26.84 11.77
#